data_AF-A0AA95SGN6-F1
#
_entry.id   AF-A0AA95SGN6-F1
#
_cell.length_a   1.000
_cell.length_b   1.000
_cell.length_c   1.000
_cell.angle_alpha   90.00
_cell.angle_beta   90.00
_cell.angle_gamma   90.00
#
_symmetry.space_group_name_H-M   'P 1'
#
loop_
_entity.id
_entity.type
_entity.pdbx_description
1 polymer ?
#
loop_
_entity_poly.entity_id
_entity_poly.type
_entity_poly.pdbx_seq_one_letter_code
_entity_poly.pdbx_strand_id
1 'polypeptide(L)'
;MKQKPHAVGEEIKLTDSTLKVTKVEKSKGSPEEKPKAGNEFNIITVEIKNTGNEKVWFAPHFFSVTDSKGNLYMQPFLMIDIDTALSSGELDPGNSVTGTLAFELPMTEQFQLHNSI
;
A
#
# COMPACT_ATOMS: atom_id res chain seq x y z
N MET A 1 3.61 21.66 6.85
CA MET A 1 3.15 20.95 8.08
C MET A 1 3.20 19.46 7.80
N LYS A 2 3.74 18.61 8.68
CA LYS A 2 3.64 17.15 8.50
C LYS A 2 2.19 16.74 8.81
N GLN A 3 1.54 16.05 7.87
CA GLN A 3 0.21 15.48 8.14
C GLN A 3 0.33 14.42 9.25
N LYS A 4 -0.69 14.30 10.11
CA LYS A 4 -0.73 13.24 11.13
C LYS A 4 -1.00 11.90 10.43
N PRO A 5 -0.39 10.80 10.91
CA PRO A 5 -0.71 9.47 10.39
C PRO A 5 -2.16 9.10 10.72
N HIS A 6 -2.81 8.39 9.80
CA HIS A 6 -4.16 7.84 9.94
C HIS A 6 -4.09 6.37 10.37
N ALA A 7 -5.13 5.91 11.06
CA ALA A 7 -5.19 4.52 11.53
C ALA A 7 -5.62 3.56 10.41
N VAL A 8 -5.27 2.27 10.55
CA VAL A 8 -5.83 1.21 9.70
C VAL A 8 -7.36 1.21 9.87
N GLY A 9 -8.09 1.07 8.75
CA GLY A 9 -9.55 1.13 8.69
C GLY A 9 -10.13 2.53 8.52
N GLU A 10 -9.32 3.59 8.65
CA GLU A 10 -9.73 4.96 8.40
C GLU A 10 -9.74 5.24 6.89
N GLU A 11 -10.81 5.88 6.40
CA GLU A 11 -10.88 6.37 5.03
C GLU A 11 -10.30 7.79 4.97
N ILE A 12 -9.29 7.97 4.11
CA ILE A 12 -8.61 9.24 3.90
C ILE A 12 -9.13 9.83 2.58
N LYS A 13 -9.52 11.10 2.59
CA LYS A 13 -9.84 11.83 1.36
C LYS A 13 -8.58 12.39 0.72
N LEU A 14 -8.39 12.05 -0.54
CA LEU A 14 -7.47 12.69 -1.47
C LEU A 14 -8.26 13.71 -2.31
N THR A 15 -7.61 14.35 -3.28
CA THR A 15 -8.26 15.38 -4.12
C THR A 15 -9.48 14.83 -4.86
N ASP A 16 -9.30 13.75 -5.62
CA ASP A 16 -10.33 13.15 -6.49
C ASP A 16 -10.62 11.68 -6.15
N SER A 17 -10.11 11.20 -5.02
CA SER A 17 -10.27 9.81 -4.59
C SER A 17 -10.26 9.67 -3.07
N THR A 18 -10.61 8.48 -2.59
CA THR A 18 -10.35 8.06 -1.21
C THR A 18 -9.38 6.89 -1.20
N LEU A 19 -8.63 6.79 -0.11
CA LEU A 19 -7.73 5.68 0.19
C LEU A 19 -8.04 5.15 1.58
N LYS A 20 -8.14 3.83 1.70
CA LYS A 20 -8.30 3.14 2.98
C LYS A 20 -7.39 1.92 3.04
N VAL A 21 -6.63 1.79 4.12
CA VAL A 21 -5.94 0.54 4.45
C VAL A 21 -6.93 -0.35 5.19
N THR A 22 -7.32 -1.48 4.60
CA THR A 22 -8.35 -2.37 5.18
C THR A 22 -7.74 -3.48 6.02
N LYS A 23 -6.51 -3.90 5.70
CA LYS A 23 -5.83 -5.01 6.39
C LYS A 23 -4.30 -4.89 6.25
N VAL A 24 -3.58 -5.41 7.24
CA VAL A 24 -2.13 -5.61 7.18
C VAL A 24 -1.82 -7.02 7.65
N GLU A 25 -1.08 -7.77 6.86
CA GLU A 25 -0.68 -9.16 7.13
C GLU A 25 0.83 -9.32 7.02
N LYS A 26 1.36 -10.30 7.73
CA LYS A 26 2.79 -10.64 7.69
C LYS A 26 2.97 -11.93 6.90
N SER A 27 3.99 -11.96 6.05
CA SER A 27 4.38 -13.13 5.28
C SER A 27 5.88 -13.37 5.40
N LYS A 28 6.27 -14.65 5.45
CA LYS A 28 7.67 -15.08 5.33
C LYS A 28 8.07 -15.35 3.88
N GLY A 29 7.21 -14.96 2.93
CA GLY A 29 7.40 -15.17 1.49
C GLY A 29 7.11 -16.62 1.09
N SER A 30 7.68 -17.03 -0.03
CA SER A 30 7.62 -18.42 -0.53
C SER A 30 8.98 -19.10 -0.35
N PRO A 31 9.09 -20.42 -0.65
CA PRO A 31 10.39 -21.07 -0.73
C PRO A 31 11.37 -20.42 -1.72
N GLU A 32 10.85 -19.87 -2.83
CA GLU A 32 11.58 -19.24 -3.92
C GLU A 32 11.95 -17.78 -3.61
N GLU A 33 11.09 -17.06 -2.88
CA GLU A 33 11.30 -15.66 -2.52
C GLU A 33 11.11 -15.44 -1.01
N LYS A 34 12.23 -15.29 -0.30
CA LYS A 34 12.27 -15.09 1.16
C LYS A 34 12.73 -13.68 1.51
N PRO A 35 12.23 -13.09 2.60
CA PRO A 35 12.75 -11.82 3.10
C PRO A 35 14.19 -12.01 3.58
N LYS A 36 14.96 -10.92 3.61
CA LYS A 36 16.30 -10.91 4.18
C LYS A 36 16.25 -11.25 5.67
N ALA A 37 17.37 -11.73 6.19
CA ALA A 37 17.51 -12.02 7.61
C ALA A 37 17.15 -10.78 8.45
N GLY A 38 16.24 -10.95 9.42
CA GLY A 38 15.73 -9.86 10.26
C GLY A 38 14.53 -9.10 9.69
N ASN A 39 14.09 -9.42 8.47
CA ASN A 39 12.95 -8.79 7.81
C ASN A 39 11.76 -9.75 7.66
N GLU A 40 10.60 -9.17 7.35
CA GLU A 40 9.40 -9.88 6.89
C GLU A 40 8.66 -9.08 5.82
N PHE A 41 7.88 -9.77 4.99
CA PHE A 41 6.98 -9.08 4.08
C PHE A 41 5.75 -8.62 4.85
N ASN A 42 5.39 -7.36 4.71
CA ASN A 42 4.14 -6.79 5.18
C ASN A 42 3.23 -6.58 3.96
N ILE A 43 2.16 -7.34 3.89
CA ILE A 43 1.14 -7.28 2.84
C ILE A 43 0.05 -6.31 3.32
N ILE A 44 -0.10 -5.20 2.62
CA ILE A 44 -1.02 -4.12 2.96
C ILE A 44 -2.16 -4.13 1.95
N THR A 45 -3.39 -4.42 2.40
CA THR A 45 -4.57 -4.33 1.54
C THR A 45 -5.09 -2.89 1.54
N VAL A 46 -5.18 -2.30 0.35
CA VAL A 46 -5.72 -0.97 0.13
C VAL A 46 -7.00 -1.03 -0.68
N GLU A 47 -7.93 -0.14 -0.37
CA GLU A 47 -9.10 0.18 -1.17
C GLU A 47 -8.95 1.62 -1.67
N ILE A 48 -9.07 1.82 -2.97
CA ILE A 48 -9.02 3.12 -3.64
C ILE A 48 -10.36 3.32 -4.33
N LYS A 49 -11.01 4.46 -4.09
CA LYS A 49 -12.28 4.81 -4.74
C LYS A 49 -12.16 6.16 -5.43
N ASN A 50 -12.60 6.25 -6.67
CA ASN A 50 -12.71 7.52 -7.37
C ASN A 50 -13.96 8.26 -6.88
N THR A 51 -13.76 9.43 -6.28
CA THR A 51 -14.83 10.31 -5.79
C THR A 51 -14.93 11.63 -6.58
N GLY A 52 -14.09 11.80 -7.60
CA GLY A 52 -14.12 12.92 -8.52
C GLY A 52 -15.07 12.70 -9.69
N ASN A 53 -14.96 13.58 -10.68
CA ASN A 53 -15.79 13.57 -11.90
C ASN A 53 -15.02 13.14 -13.16
N GLU A 54 -13.71 12.95 -13.05
CA GLU A 54 -12.83 12.46 -14.12
C GLU A 54 -12.23 11.11 -13.73
N LYS A 55 -11.57 10.43 -14.67
CA LYS A 55 -10.87 9.19 -14.38
C LYS A 55 -9.65 9.43 -13.49
N VAL A 56 -9.43 8.54 -12.54
CA VAL A 56 -8.24 8.55 -11.68
C VAL A 56 -7.34 7.37 -12.03
N TRP A 57 -6.08 7.66 -12.33
CA TRP A 57 -5.07 6.62 -12.54
C TRP A 57 -4.52 6.14 -11.18
N PHE A 58 -4.38 4.83 -11.02
CA PHE A 58 -3.76 4.21 -9.86
C PHE A 58 -2.68 3.23 -10.30
N ALA A 59 -1.64 3.10 -9.47
CA ALA A 59 -0.59 2.13 -9.69
C ALA A 59 0.17 1.83 -8.39
N PRO A 60 0.79 0.64 -8.26
CA PRO A 60 1.56 0.27 -7.06
C PRO A 60 2.74 1.19 -6.79
N HIS A 61 3.36 1.76 -7.84
CA HIS A 61 4.53 2.62 -7.71
C HIS A 61 4.23 4.00 -7.11
N PHE A 62 2.96 4.35 -6.91
CA PHE A 62 2.57 5.55 -6.15
C PHE A 62 2.67 5.37 -4.64
N PHE A 63 2.92 4.15 -4.19
CA PHE A 63 3.00 3.81 -2.78
C PHE A 63 4.45 3.61 -2.33
N SER A 64 4.73 4.08 -1.11
CA SER A 64 5.98 3.84 -0.40
C SER A 64 5.73 3.71 1.09
N VAL A 65 6.70 3.17 1.82
CA VAL A 65 6.60 3.01 3.27
C VAL A 65 7.79 3.69 3.95
N THR A 66 7.54 4.35 5.07
CA THR A 66 8.60 4.79 6.00
C THR A 66 8.51 4.01 7.30
N ASP A 67 9.64 3.46 7.77
CA ASP A 67 9.69 2.79 9.09
C ASP A 67 9.84 3.79 10.25
N SER A 68 9.82 3.30 11.49
CA SER A 68 9.93 4.14 12.68
C SER A 68 11.27 4.89 12.80
N LYS A 69 12.31 4.44 12.08
CA LYS A 69 13.65 5.03 12.02
C LYS A 69 13.78 6.07 10.90
N GLY A 70 12.75 6.23 10.06
CA GLY A 70 12.75 7.16 8.94
C GLY A 70 13.35 6.58 7.66
N ASN A 71 13.60 5.28 7.58
CA ASN A 71 14.05 4.64 6.35
C ASN A 71 12.89 4.56 5.36
N LEU A 72 13.15 4.96 4.11
CA LEU A 72 12.17 4.93 3.03
C LEU A 72 12.31 3.64 2.20
N TYR A 73 11.18 2.95 2.02
CA TYR A 73 11.03 1.76 1.20
C TYR A 73 10.13 2.11 0.02
N MET A 74 10.73 2.21 -1.15
CA MET A 74 10.02 2.50 -2.40
C MET A 74 9.67 1.19 -3.11
N GLN A 75 8.55 1.21 -3.83
CA GLN A 75 8.06 0.13 -4.70
C GLN A 75 7.69 -1.18 -3.96
N PRO A 76 6.44 -1.64 -4.10
CA PRO A 76 6.03 -2.92 -3.53
C PRO A 76 6.54 -4.11 -4.35
N PHE A 77 6.75 -5.25 -3.68
CA PHE A 77 7.05 -6.54 -4.27
C PHE A 77 5.76 -7.17 -4.82
N LEU A 78 5.64 -7.27 -6.14
CA LEU A 78 4.39 -7.72 -6.79
C LEU A 78 4.21 -9.25 -6.79
N MET A 79 5.27 -10.02 -6.54
CA MET A 79 5.24 -11.50 -6.61
C MET A 79 4.86 -12.17 -5.28
N ILE A 80 4.88 -11.44 -4.17
CA ILE A 80 4.65 -12.00 -2.82
C ILE A 80 3.18 -12.38 -2.58
N ASP A 81 2.27 -11.70 -3.26
CA ASP A 81 0.82 -11.91 -3.15
C ASP A 81 0.16 -11.70 -4.52
N ILE A 82 0.75 -12.35 -5.54
CA ILE A 82 0.47 -12.09 -6.96
C ILE A 82 -1.01 -12.15 -7.33
N ASP A 83 -1.79 -13.02 -6.69
CA ASP A 83 -3.21 -13.22 -6.99
C ASP A 83 -4.07 -12.00 -6.62
N THR A 84 -3.62 -11.20 -5.65
CA THR A 84 -4.35 -10.01 -5.17
C THR A 84 -3.55 -8.72 -5.25
N ALA A 85 -2.32 -8.79 -5.78
CA ALA A 85 -1.45 -7.65 -5.95
C ALA A 85 -2.16 -6.53 -6.72
N LEU A 86 -2.04 -5.30 -6.21
CA LEU A 86 -2.61 -4.14 -6.88
C LEU A 86 -2.02 -4.03 -8.29
N SER A 87 -2.87 -3.95 -9.30
CA SER A 87 -2.46 -3.70 -10.68
C SER A 87 -2.39 -2.19 -10.95
N SER A 88 -1.99 -1.80 -12.16
CA SER A 88 -2.11 -0.41 -12.61
C SER A 88 -3.32 -0.26 -13.52
N GLY A 89 -4.05 0.85 -13.40
CA GLY A 89 -5.27 1.06 -14.17
C GLY A 89 -5.92 2.43 -13.93
N GLU A 90 -7.04 2.63 -14.61
CA GLU A 90 -7.91 3.80 -14.42
C GLU A 90 -9.17 3.40 -13.66
N LEU A 91 -9.64 4.26 -12.78
CA LEU A 91 -10.96 4.19 -12.16
C LEU A 91 -11.86 5.25 -12.79
N ASP A 92 -12.98 4.82 -13.36
CA ASP A 92 -14.08 5.73 -13.71
C ASP A 92 -14.69 6.36 -12.45
N PRO A 93 -15.33 7.55 -12.55
CA PRO A 93 -16.04 8.19 -11.44
C PRO A 93 -16.97 7.23 -10.68
N GLY A 94 -16.81 7.17 -9.37
CA GLY A 94 -17.63 6.34 -8.47
C GLY A 94 -17.15 4.89 -8.30
N ASN A 95 -16.26 4.39 -9.16
CA ASN A 95 -15.72 3.03 -9.06
C ASN A 95 -14.62 2.91 -8.00
N SER A 96 -14.38 1.68 -7.55
CA SER A 96 -13.35 1.33 -6.58
C SER A 96 -12.54 0.11 -7.02
N VAL A 97 -11.29 0.04 -6.56
CA VAL A 97 -10.41 -1.12 -6.68
C VAL A 97 -9.84 -1.48 -5.31
N THR A 98 -9.67 -2.77 -5.07
CA THR A 98 -8.97 -3.30 -3.91
C THR A 98 -7.81 -4.15 -4.40
N GLY A 99 -6.66 -4.01 -3.75
CA GLY A 99 -5.48 -4.81 -4.05
C GLY A 99 -4.46 -4.75 -2.92
N THR A 100 -3.44 -5.59 -3.03
CA THR A 100 -2.38 -5.70 -2.01
C THR A 100 -1.07 -5.08 -2.48
N LEU A 101 -0.34 -4.54 -1.50
CA LEU A 101 0.99 -3.97 -1.65
C LEU A 101 1.92 -4.67 -0.65
N ALA A 102 2.88 -5.45 -1.11
CA ALA A 102 3.83 -6.12 -0.22
C ALA A 102 5.13 -5.31 -0.10
N PHE A 103 5.58 -5.06 1.12
CA PHE A 103 6.87 -4.42 1.40
C PHE A 103 7.74 -5.31 2.30
N GLU A 104 9.02 -5.44 1.98
CA GLU A 104 9.98 -6.10 2.85
C GLU A 104 10.49 -5.11 3.91
N LEU A 105 10.13 -5.32 5.18
CA LEU A 105 10.45 -4.42 6.29
C LEU A 105 11.13 -5.18 7.43
N PRO A 106 11.97 -4.51 8.25
CA PRO A 106 12.49 -5.10 9.47
C PRO A 106 11.37 -5.58 10.39
N MET A 107 11.56 -6.74 11.02
CA MET A 107 10.61 -7.24 12.01
C MET A 107 10.47 -6.23 13.16
N THR A 108 9.27 -6.12 13.73
CA THR A 108 8.90 -5.25 14.89
C THR A 108 8.79 -3.74 14.67
N GLU A 109 8.94 -3.26 13.43
CA GLU A 109 8.83 -1.83 13.16
C GLU A 109 7.37 -1.42 12.90
N GLN A 110 6.92 -0.36 13.57
CA GLN A 110 5.78 0.41 13.08
C GLN A 110 6.20 1.13 11.80
N PHE A 111 5.27 1.28 10.86
CA PHE A 111 5.54 1.93 9.60
C PHE A 111 4.35 2.76 9.14
N GLN A 112 4.62 3.70 8.23
CA GLN A 112 3.61 4.56 7.61
C GLN A 112 3.58 4.31 6.12
N LEU A 113 2.39 4.03 5.58
CA LEU A 113 2.17 4.00 4.14
C LEU A 113 1.99 5.43 3.63
N HIS A 114 2.63 5.74 2.51
CA HIS A 114 2.49 6.99 1.80
C HIS A 114 1.92 6.73 0.41
N ASN A 115 1.09 7.65 -0.07
CA ASN A 115 0.57 7.68 -1.42
C ASN A 115 0.89 9.05 -2.04
N SER A 116 1.35 9.06 -3.29
CA SER A 116 1.83 10.29 -3.97
C SER A 116 0.95 10.70 -5.15
N ILE A 117 -0.35 10.33 -5.12
CA ILE A 117 -1.34 10.70 -6.15
C ILE A 117 -1.92 12.08 -5.85
#